data_AF-A0A972PJP5-F1
#
_entry.id   AF-A0A972PJP5-F1
#
_cell.length_a   1.000
_cell.length_b   1.000
_cell.length_c   1.000
_cell.angle_alpha   90.00
_cell.angle_beta   90.00
_cell.angle_gamma   90.00
#
_symmetry.space_group_name_H-M   'P 1'
#
loop_
_entity.id
_entity.type
_entity.pdbx_description
1 polymer ?
#
loop_
_entity_poly.entity_id
_entity_poly.type
_entity_poly.pdbx_seq_one_letter_code
_entity_poly.pdbx_strand_id
1 'polypeptide(L)'
;MRRSKKNIILTALLVCSLLAAAVSTVLAQDNPTEPEVAVTIFWREGCPHCEEEIPFLQELAVKFPQVTINGFEVGSHSGNREYFFALGDAMGFDTSGVPVTVIGDQYWIGYDEATGEAIRKTVEGYLKTGAGDPAERWGIDLSNTTRALNDTEAQETGSGSSVWIGAVAALLAVSYALGMILGKKKSAALKSKKH
;
A
#
# COMPACT_ATOMS: atom_id res chain seq x y z
N MET A 1 -14.57 -14.66 53.64
CA MET A 1 -13.54 -15.00 52.63
C MET A 1 -13.88 -14.62 51.15
N ARG A 2 -14.86 -13.74 50.86
CA ARG A 2 -15.27 -13.39 49.47
C ARG A 2 -14.65 -12.11 48.89
N ARG A 3 -13.93 -11.31 49.70
CA ARG A 3 -13.35 -10.02 49.29
C ARG A 3 -11.99 -10.17 48.59
N SER A 4 -11.14 -11.14 48.98
CA SER A 4 -9.80 -11.30 48.40
C SER A 4 -9.82 -11.78 46.94
N LYS A 5 -10.79 -12.62 46.54
CA LYS A 5 -10.92 -13.12 45.16
C LYS A 5 -11.28 -12.01 44.15
N LYS A 6 -11.98 -10.97 44.59
CA LYS A 6 -12.34 -9.82 43.72
C LYS A 6 -11.12 -8.95 43.41
N ASN A 7 -10.26 -8.75 44.40
CA ASN A 7 -9.04 -7.95 44.24
C ASN A 7 -8.03 -8.66 43.31
N ILE A 8 -7.93 -10.00 43.39
CA ILE A 8 -7.05 -10.80 42.50
C ILE A 8 -7.50 -10.71 41.03
N ILE A 9 -8.81 -10.75 40.78
CA ILE A 9 -9.36 -10.63 39.41
C ILE A 9 -9.14 -9.22 38.86
N LEU A 10 -9.34 -8.19 39.69
CA LEU A 10 -9.08 -6.79 39.32
C LEU A 10 -7.60 -6.54 39.01
N THR A 11 -6.68 -7.10 39.80
CA THR A 11 -5.24 -6.98 39.52
C THR A 11 -4.84 -7.74 38.26
N ALA A 12 -5.39 -8.94 38.03
CA ALA A 12 -5.10 -9.71 36.81
C ALA A 12 -5.60 -9.00 35.54
N LEU A 13 -6.78 -8.37 35.58
CA LEU A 13 -7.31 -7.58 34.47
C LEU A 13 -6.46 -6.32 34.20
N LEU A 14 -6.02 -5.62 35.26
CA LEU A 14 -5.13 -4.46 35.13
C LEU A 14 -3.78 -4.84 34.51
N VAL A 15 -3.19 -5.96 34.93
CA VAL A 15 -1.91 -6.46 34.40
C VAL A 15 -2.06 -6.91 32.93
N CYS A 16 -3.15 -7.58 32.58
CA CYS A 16 -3.42 -8.01 31.20
C CYS A 16 -3.66 -6.82 30.26
N SER A 17 -4.36 -5.78 30.75
CA SER A 17 -4.54 -4.52 30.02
C SER A 17 -3.23 -3.77 29.82
N LEU A 18 -2.32 -3.78 30.80
CA LEU A 18 -0.98 -3.20 30.67
C LEU A 18 -0.12 -3.96 29.65
N LEU A 19 -0.19 -5.30 29.67
CA LEU A 19 0.54 -6.15 28.72
C LEU A 19 0.06 -5.97 27.28
N ALA A 20 -1.25 -5.82 27.07
CA ALA A 20 -1.81 -5.54 25.73
C ALA A 20 -1.32 -4.21 25.16
N ALA A 21 -1.21 -3.17 26.00
CA ALA A 21 -0.71 -1.85 25.56
C ALA A 21 0.77 -1.87 25.15
N ALA A 22 1.59 -2.75 25.75
CA ALA A 22 3.01 -2.88 25.42
C ALA A 22 3.26 -3.59 24.08
N VAL A 23 2.29 -4.36 23.56
CA VAL A 23 2.42 -5.05 22.26
C VAL A 23 2.17 -4.11 21.10
N SER A 24 1.29 -3.10 21.27
CA SER A 24 0.95 -2.14 20.23
C SER A 24 2.10 -1.19 19.84
N THR A 25 3.11 -1.01 20.70
CA THR A 25 4.26 -0.14 20.42
C THR A 25 5.38 -0.83 19.63
N VAL A 26 5.34 -2.16 19.47
CA VAL A 26 6.40 -2.93 18.79
C VAL A 26 6.16 -3.07 17.28
N LEU A 27 4.92 -2.97 16.80
CA LEU A 27 4.58 -3.05 15.38
C LEU A 27 4.69 -1.71 14.62
N ALA A 28 5.10 -0.64 15.31
CA ALA A 28 5.31 0.68 14.73
C ALA A 28 6.79 1.01 14.53
N GLN A 29 7.67 -0.02 14.45
CA GLN A 29 9.01 0.20 13.96
C GLN A 29 8.91 0.41 12.45
N ASP A 30 9.07 1.66 12.02
CA ASP A 30 9.51 1.98 10.66
C ASP A 30 10.74 1.11 10.40
N ASN A 31 10.56 0.01 9.67
CA ASN A 31 11.69 -0.68 9.06
C ASN A 31 12.46 0.39 8.28
N PRO A 32 13.80 0.43 8.35
CA PRO A 32 14.55 1.33 7.49
C PRO A 32 14.07 1.09 6.06
N THR A 33 13.38 2.09 5.50
CA THR A 33 12.80 2.02 4.17
C THR A 33 13.96 1.71 3.24
N GLU A 34 14.00 0.50 2.71
CA GLU A 34 14.98 0.17 1.69
C GLU A 34 14.87 1.23 0.59
N PRO A 35 16.01 1.68 0.03
CA PRO A 35 16.00 2.81 -0.88
C PRO A 35 15.12 2.48 -2.10
N GLU A 36 14.00 3.19 -2.22
CA GLU A 36 12.99 2.96 -3.25
C GLU A 36 13.52 3.32 -4.64
N VAL A 37 13.15 2.54 -5.65
CA VAL A 37 13.43 2.78 -7.06
C VAL A 37 12.11 3.02 -7.78
N ALA A 38 11.73 4.30 -7.90
CA ALA A 38 10.56 4.72 -8.63
C ALA A 38 10.81 4.64 -10.14
N VAL A 39 10.02 3.81 -10.83
CA VAL A 39 9.98 3.70 -12.28
C VAL A 39 8.72 4.39 -12.77
N THR A 40 8.86 5.53 -13.43
CA THR A 40 7.72 6.29 -13.98
C THR A 40 7.54 5.95 -15.45
N ILE A 41 6.35 5.49 -15.85
CA ILE A 41 6.01 5.21 -17.26
C ILE A 41 4.81 6.05 -17.69
N PHE A 42 4.99 6.80 -18.78
CA PHE A 42 3.89 7.46 -19.50
C PHE A 42 3.45 6.55 -20.65
N TRP A 43 2.17 6.24 -20.70
CA TRP A 43 1.62 5.26 -21.63
C TRP A 43 0.26 5.71 -22.15
N ARG A 44 -0.30 4.97 -23.11
CA ARG A 44 -1.69 5.16 -23.53
C ARG A 44 -2.36 3.85 -23.92
N GLU A 45 -3.69 3.80 -23.83
CA GLU A 45 -4.46 2.66 -24.31
C GLU A 45 -4.26 2.45 -25.84
N GLY A 46 -4.15 1.18 -26.26
CA GLY A 46 -3.97 0.80 -27.67
C GLY A 46 -2.60 1.12 -28.25
N CYS A 47 -1.58 1.28 -27.39
CA CYS A 47 -0.18 1.47 -27.78
C CYS A 47 0.56 0.12 -27.74
N PRO A 48 0.95 -0.47 -28.89
CA PRO A 48 1.58 -1.79 -28.92
C PRO A 48 2.86 -1.89 -28.07
N HIS A 49 3.72 -0.87 -28.14
CA HIS A 49 4.95 -0.85 -27.34
C HIS A 49 4.70 -0.69 -25.84
N CYS A 50 3.64 0.02 -25.46
CA CYS A 50 3.23 0.15 -24.06
C CYS A 50 2.71 -1.20 -23.52
N GLU A 51 1.95 -1.93 -24.34
CA GLU A 51 1.43 -3.27 -24.02
C GLU A 51 2.57 -4.30 -23.86
N GLU A 52 3.72 -4.08 -24.50
CA GLU A 52 4.93 -4.90 -24.32
C GLU A 52 5.75 -4.48 -23.09
N GLU A 53 5.89 -3.18 -22.81
CA GLU A 53 6.72 -2.67 -21.72
C GLU A 53 6.07 -2.88 -20.34
N ILE A 54 4.76 -2.66 -20.21
CA ILE A 54 4.07 -2.73 -18.91
C ILE A 54 4.24 -4.10 -18.24
N PRO A 55 4.04 -5.25 -18.91
CA PRO A 55 4.30 -6.56 -18.31
C PRO A 55 5.76 -6.75 -17.89
N PHE A 56 6.71 -6.27 -18.69
CA PHE A 56 8.13 -6.32 -18.35
C PHE A 56 8.43 -5.54 -17.06
N LEU A 57 7.89 -4.32 -16.92
CA LEU A 57 8.05 -3.53 -15.71
C LEU A 57 7.40 -4.21 -14.50
N GLN A 58 6.23 -4.82 -14.66
CA GLN A 58 5.56 -5.59 -13.60
C GLN A 58 6.40 -6.79 -13.15
N GLU A 59 6.97 -7.54 -14.06
CA GLU A 59 7.92 -8.62 -13.74
C GLU A 59 9.16 -8.10 -13.01
N LEU A 60 9.65 -6.93 -13.41
CA LEU A 60 10.79 -6.27 -12.78
C LEU A 60 10.48 -5.90 -11.32
N ALA A 61 9.30 -5.37 -11.03
CA ALA A 61 8.85 -5.05 -9.68
C ALA A 61 8.64 -6.31 -8.81
N VAL A 62 8.21 -7.43 -9.39
CA VAL A 62 8.16 -8.72 -8.69
C VAL A 62 9.56 -9.20 -8.31
N LYS A 63 10.53 -9.05 -9.22
CA LYS A 63 11.92 -9.46 -8.99
C LYS A 63 12.65 -8.57 -7.98
N PHE A 64 12.33 -7.28 -7.96
CA PHE A 64 12.98 -6.28 -7.12
C PHE A 64 11.94 -5.54 -6.26
N PRO A 65 11.67 -5.98 -5.01
CA PRO A 65 10.63 -5.40 -4.15
C PRO A 65 10.82 -3.92 -3.79
N GLN A 66 11.99 -3.34 -4.07
CA GLN A 66 12.29 -1.91 -3.92
C GLN A 66 11.74 -1.08 -5.09
N VAL A 67 11.32 -1.72 -6.19
CA VAL A 67 10.83 -1.05 -7.38
C VAL A 67 9.35 -0.76 -7.22
N THR A 68 9.00 0.52 -7.34
CA THR A 68 7.61 0.99 -7.44
C THR A 68 7.37 1.49 -8.85
N ILE A 69 6.30 1.02 -9.50
CA ILE A 69 5.94 1.48 -10.86
C ILE A 69 4.85 2.54 -10.75
N ASN A 70 5.14 3.74 -11.26
CA ASN A 70 4.19 4.85 -11.36
C ASN A 70 3.75 5.01 -12.81
N GLY A 71 2.59 4.44 -13.15
CA GLY A 71 2.02 4.53 -14.50
C GLY A 71 1.13 5.75 -14.68
N PHE A 72 1.29 6.48 -15.77
CA PHE A 72 0.47 7.65 -16.11
C PHE A 72 -0.08 7.50 -17.53
N GLU A 73 -1.37 7.19 -17.65
CA GLU A 73 -2.06 7.16 -18.94
C GLU A 73 -2.26 8.61 -19.43
N VAL A 74 -1.72 8.96 -20.61
CA VAL A 74 -1.70 10.35 -21.12
C VAL A 74 -2.72 10.63 -22.23
N GLY A 75 -3.34 9.59 -22.80
CA GLY A 75 -4.32 9.72 -23.88
C GLY A 75 -5.64 10.30 -23.40
N SER A 76 -6.17 9.76 -22.32
CA SER A 76 -7.48 10.08 -21.74
C SER A 76 -7.40 11.03 -20.54
N HIS A 77 -6.29 11.03 -19.79
CA HIS A 77 -6.17 11.82 -18.56
C HIS A 77 -5.35 13.11 -18.78
N SER A 78 -5.99 14.28 -18.67
CA SER A 78 -5.33 15.56 -18.95
C SER A 78 -4.22 15.92 -17.96
N GLY A 79 -4.41 15.70 -16.66
CA GLY A 79 -3.37 15.99 -15.67
C GLY A 79 -2.13 15.10 -15.80
N ASN A 80 -2.29 13.82 -16.14
CA ASN A 80 -1.17 12.94 -16.48
C ASN A 80 -0.39 13.44 -17.70
N ARG A 81 -1.10 13.94 -18.72
CA ARG A 81 -0.47 14.53 -19.91
C ARG A 81 0.24 15.86 -19.60
N GLU A 82 -0.31 16.68 -18.72
CA GLU A 82 0.37 17.89 -18.23
C GLU A 82 1.65 17.54 -17.46
N TYR A 83 1.62 16.50 -16.62
CA TYR A 83 2.81 15.97 -15.96
C TYR A 83 3.84 15.47 -16.99
N PHE A 84 3.40 14.72 -18.01
CA PHE A 84 4.29 14.24 -19.07
C PHE A 84 5.02 15.39 -19.78
N PHE A 85 4.30 16.48 -20.11
CA PHE A 85 4.90 17.65 -20.73
C PHE A 85 5.85 18.40 -19.79
N ALA A 86 5.46 18.61 -18.53
CA ALA A 86 6.30 19.30 -17.56
C ALA A 86 7.60 18.54 -17.30
N LEU A 87 7.53 17.22 -17.17
CA LEU A 87 8.71 16.40 -16.96
C LEU A 87 9.58 16.32 -18.23
N GLY A 88 8.97 16.26 -19.40
CA GLY A 88 9.68 16.33 -20.69
C GLY A 88 10.46 17.63 -20.87
N ASP A 89 9.88 18.77 -20.51
CA ASP A 89 10.56 20.07 -20.51
C ASP A 89 11.73 20.10 -19.50
N ALA A 90 11.49 19.60 -18.27
CA ALA A 90 12.51 19.58 -17.22
C ALA A 90 13.71 18.68 -17.55
N MET A 91 13.46 17.53 -18.20
CA MET A 91 14.49 16.53 -18.51
C MET A 91 15.03 16.62 -19.95
N GLY A 92 14.36 17.39 -20.82
CA GLY A 92 14.76 17.59 -22.22
C GLY A 92 14.42 16.43 -23.15
N PHE A 93 13.37 15.65 -22.88
CA PHE A 93 12.92 14.57 -23.76
C PHE A 93 11.70 14.96 -24.60
N ASP A 94 11.55 14.31 -25.76
CA ASP A 94 10.41 14.52 -26.64
C ASP A 94 9.14 13.86 -26.10
N THR A 95 8.05 14.62 -26.06
CA THR A 95 6.73 14.19 -25.54
C THR A 95 5.74 13.89 -26.67
N SER A 96 6.22 13.66 -27.90
CA SER A 96 5.39 13.37 -29.07
C SER A 96 4.84 11.94 -29.12
N GLY A 97 5.41 11.02 -28.35
CA GLY A 97 5.09 9.60 -28.37
C GLY A 97 5.22 8.91 -27.02
N VAL A 98 4.70 7.69 -26.94
CA VAL A 98 4.75 6.80 -25.78
C VAL A 98 5.08 5.36 -26.25
N PRO A 99 5.61 4.48 -25.38
CA PRO A 99 5.91 4.72 -23.97
C PRO A 99 7.11 5.64 -23.75
N VAL A 100 7.12 6.33 -22.61
CA VAL A 100 8.31 7.01 -22.08
C VAL A 100 8.51 6.56 -20.64
N THR A 101 9.67 5.99 -20.35
CA THR A 101 10.03 5.49 -19.03
C THR A 101 11.15 6.31 -18.43
N VAL A 102 11.02 6.70 -17.17
CA VAL A 102 11.94 7.56 -16.42
C VAL A 102 12.34 6.89 -15.12
N ILE A 103 13.65 6.82 -14.86
CA ILE A 103 14.24 6.26 -13.64
C ILE A 103 15.41 7.17 -13.21
N GLY A 104 15.26 7.84 -12.07
CA GLY A 104 16.27 8.76 -11.57
C GLY A 104 16.49 9.96 -12.52
N ASP A 105 17.66 10.02 -13.16
CA ASP A 105 18.02 11.01 -14.18
C ASP A 105 18.02 10.46 -15.62
N GLN A 106 17.61 9.21 -15.81
CA GLN A 106 17.60 8.55 -17.12
C GLN A 106 16.18 8.38 -17.65
N TYR A 107 16.06 8.40 -18.98
CA TYR A 107 14.80 8.16 -19.68
C TYR A 107 14.98 7.35 -20.97
N TRP A 108 13.91 6.70 -21.40
CA TRP A 108 13.82 5.96 -22.66
C TRP A 108 12.49 6.28 -23.36
N ILE A 109 12.53 6.39 -24.69
CA ILE A 109 11.36 6.63 -25.53
C ILE A 109 11.17 5.40 -26.43
N GLY A 110 9.98 4.81 -26.40
CA GLY A 110 9.69 3.55 -27.07
C GLY A 110 10.16 2.34 -26.25
N TYR A 111 9.83 1.15 -26.74
CA TYR A 111 10.21 -0.10 -26.09
C TYR A 111 10.57 -1.19 -27.10
N ASP A 112 11.66 -1.89 -26.80
CA ASP A 112 12.14 -3.12 -27.40
C ASP A 112 13.01 -3.89 -26.39
N GLU A 113 13.52 -5.07 -26.76
CA GLU A 113 14.34 -5.89 -25.87
C GLU A 113 15.62 -5.18 -25.39
N ALA A 114 16.24 -4.38 -26.26
CA ALA A 114 17.46 -3.65 -25.90
C ALA A 114 17.16 -2.55 -24.87
N THR A 115 16.03 -1.88 -25.01
CA THR A 115 15.51 -0.89 -24.07
C THR A 115 15.16 -1.54 -22.73
N GLY A 116 14.49 -2.71 -22.74
CA GLY A 116 14.21 -3.48 -21.53
C GLY A 116 15.47 -3.87 -20.76
N GLU A 117 16.53 -4.30 -21.44
CA GLU A 117 17.83 -4.57 -20.80
C GLU A 117 18.46 -3.30 -20.19
N ALA A 118 18.37 -2.17 -20.89
CA ALA A 118 18.88 -0.89 -20.38
C ALA A 118 18.12 -0.41 -19.13
N ILE A 119 16.80 -0.55 -19.12
CA ILE A 119 15.94 -0.26 -17.97
C ILE A 119 16.32 -1.15 -16.79
N ARG A 120 16.40 -2.47 -16.99
CA ARG A 120 16.79 -3.45 -15.96
C ARG A 120 18.13 -3.10 -15.33
N LYS A 121 19.14 -2.82 -16.16
CA LYS A 121 20.48 -2.44 -15.68
C LYS A 121 20.45 -1.14 -14.87
N THR A 122 19.61 -0.19 -15.26
CA THR A 122 19.47 1.08 -14.52
C THR A 122 18.83 0.85 -13.16
N VAL A 123 17.76 0.06 -13.09
CA VAL A 123 17.15 -0.36 -11.82
C VAL A 123 18.18 -1.01 -10.91
N GLU A 124 18.95 -1.98 -11.42
CA GLU A 124 19.99 -2.68 -10.65
C GLU A 124 21.05 -1.72 -10.10
N GLY A 125 21.40 -0.67 -10.86
CA GLY A 125 22.30 0.40 -10.42
C GLY A 125 21.75 1.21 -9.24
N TYR A 126 20.43 1.39 -9.19
CA TYR A 126 19.75 2.16 -8.15
C TYR A 126 19.34 1.35 -6.91
N LEU A 127 19.42 0.01 -6.89
CA LEU A 127 19.01 -0.82 -5.73
C LEU A 127 19.74 -0.53 -4.41
N LYS A 128 20.87 0.20 -4.44
CA LYS A 128 21.62 0.56 -3.22
C LYS A 128 21.41 2.01 -2.79
N THR A 129 21.08 2.88 -3.73
CA THR A 129 21.02 4.33 -3.51
C THR A 129 19.60 4.87 -3.59
N GLY A 130 18.72 4.14 -4.25
CA GLY A 130 17.37 4.55 -4.58
C GLY A 130 17.35 5.48 -5.77
N ALA A 131 16.20 5.55 -6.41
CA ALA A 131 15.80 6.58 -7.35
C ALA A 131 14.42 7.05 -6.94
N GLY A 132 14.34 8.21 -6.28
CA GLY A 132 13.05 8.79 -5.90
C GLY A 132 12.19 9.17 -7.10
N ASP A 133 10.93 9.53 -6.85
CA ASP A 133 10.01 9.95 -7.91
C ASP A 133 10.57 11.20 -8.65
N PRO A 134 10.64 11.18 -9.99
CA PRO A 134 11.11 12.34 -10.75
C PRO A 134 10.27 13.60 -10.52
N ALA A 135 8.99 13.50 -10.18
CA ALA A 135 8.16 14.66 -9.84
C ALA A 135 8.68 15.41 -8.61
N GLU A 136 9.13 14.70 -7.58
CA GLU A 136 9.69 15.32 -6.37
C GLU A 136 10.99 16.06 -6.69
N ARG A 137 11.85 15.44 -7.52
CA ARG A 137 13.13 16.03 -7.94
C ARG A 137 12.96 17.33 -8.70
N TRP A 138 11.96 17.40 -9.57
CA TRP A 138 11.70 18.56 -10.43
C TRP A 138 10.62 19.50 -9.88
N GLY A 139 10.07 19.22 -8.69
CA GLY A 139 9.06 20.05 -8.04
C GLY A 139 7.74 20.12 -8.82
N ILE A 140 7.34 19.03 -9.48
CA ILE A 140 6.12 18.97 -10.27
C ILE A 140 4.95 18.55 -9.39
N ASP A 141 3.86 19.33 -9.44
CA ASP A 141 2.63 19.02 -8.71
C ASP A 141 1.86 17.87 -9.36
N LEU A 142 1.65 16.80 -8.59
CA LEU A 142 0.91 15.61 -9.00
C LEU A 142 -0.56 15.62 -8.53
N SER A 143 -1.05 16.71 -7.93
CA SER A 143 -2.40 16.79 -7.34
C SER A 143 -3.55 16.48 -8.32
N ASN A 144 -3.32 16.68 -9.61
CA ASN A 144 -4.28 16.41 -10.68
C ASN A 144 -3.92 15.14 -11.49
N THR A 145 -3.11 14.23 -10.97
CA THR A 145 -2.68 13.00 -11.67
C THR A 145 -3.26 11.75 -11.02
N THR A 146 -3.30 10.66 -11.78
CA THR A 146 -3.63 9.32 -11.28
C THR A 146 -2.53 8.36 -11.69
N ARG A 147 -1.95 7.65 -10.71
CA ARG A 147 -1.00 6.56 -10.94
C ARG A 147 -1.78 5.27 -11.21
N ALA A 148 -1.99 4.95 -12.47
CA ALA A 148 -2.66 3.72 -12.90
C ALA A 148 -1.93 3.10 -14.10
N LEU A 149 -1.70 1.80 -14.03
CA LEU A 149 -1.18 0.99 -15.15
C LEU A 149 -2.30 0.27 -15.91
N ASN A 150 -3.52 0.21 -15.35
CA ASN A 150 -4.72 -0.30 -15.99
C ASN A 150 -5.92 0.55 -15.55
N ASP A 151 -6.71 1.07 -16.48
CA ASP A 151 -7.87 1.95 -16.22
C ASP A 151 -9.07 1.24 -15.55
N THR A 152 -8.84 0.06 -14.96
CA THR A 152 -9.87 -0.68 -14.20
C THR A 152 -9.73 -0.50 -12.69
N GLU A 153 -8.73 0.24 -12.20
CA GLU A 153 -8.72 0.73 -10.82
C GLU A 153 -9.40 2.10 -10.71
N ALA A 154 -10.57 2.23 -11.35
CA ALA A 154 -11.56 3.16 -10.87
C ALA A 154 -12.01 2.68 -9.48
N GLN A 155 -11.45 3.32 -8.46
CA GLN A 155 -11.99 3.38 -7.10
C GLN A 155 -11.86 2.11 -6.25
N GLU A 156 -10.62 1.71 -5.93
CA GLU A 156 -10.38 1.17 -4.58
C GLU A 156 -10.20 2.35 -3.62
N THR A 157 -11.28 2.69 -2.93
CA THR A 157 -11.25 3.63 -1.82
C THR A 157 -10.29 3.14 -0.74
N GLY A 158 -9.06 3.64 -0.76
CA GLY A 158 -8.15 3.61 0.38
C GLY A 158 -8.72 4.42 1.54
N SER A 159 -9.60 3.82 2.33
CA SER A 159 -9.79 4.21 3.72
C SER A 159 -9.14 3.14 4.57
N GLY A 160 -8.02 3.49 5.22
CA GLY A 160 -7.34 2.68 6.22
C GLY A 160 -8.25 2.39 7.42
N SER A 161 -9.22 1.49 7.25
CA SER A 161 -10.27 1.27 8.22
C SER A 161 -10.74 -0.18 8.18
N SER A 162 -9.96 -1.12 8.75
CA SER A 162 -10.59 -2.36 9.25
C SER A 162 -9.79 -3.24 10.22
N VAL A 163 -8.68 -2.79 10.83
CA VAL A 163 -8.24 -3.43 12.09
C VAL A 163 -9.34 -3.31 13.16
N TRP A 164 -10.05 -2.17 13.16
CA TRP A 164 -11.19 -1.96 14.05
C TRP A 164 -12.43 -2.79 13.67
N ILE A 165 -12.64 -3.16 12.39
CA ILE A 165 -13.75 -4.07 12.02
C ILE A 165 -13.51 -5.45 12.62
N GLY A 166 -12.28 -5.95 12.56
CA GLY A 166 -11.88 -7.18 13.25
C GLY A 166 -12.05 -7.08 14.77
N ALA A 167 -11.63 -5.96 15.37
CA ALA A 167 -11.77 -5.73 16.80
C ALA A 167 -13.23 -5.61 17.27
N VAL A 168 -14.09 -4.93 16.50
CA VAL A 168 -15.53 -4.80 16.79
C VAL A 168 -16.23 -6.15 16.65
N ALA A 169 -15.92 -6.94 15.61
CA ALA A 169 -16.45 -8.29 15.46
C ALA A 169 -16.06 -9.20 16.64
N ALA A 170 -14.80 -9.14 17.09
CA ALA A 170 -14.34 -9.89 18.25
C ALA A 170 -15.04 -9.47 19.55
N LEU A 171 -15.22 -8.17 19.79
CA LEU A 171 -15.92 -7.65 20.98
C LEU A 171 -17.39 -8.05 21.02
N LEU A 172 -18.07 -8.05 19.87
CA LEU A 172 -19.46 -8.52 19.76
C LEU A 172 -19.57 -10.03 20.04
N ALA A 173 -18.64 -10.84 19.50
CA ALA A 173 -18.61 -12.28 19.75
C ALA A 173 -18.37 -12.60 21.23
N VAL A 174 -17.45 -11.89 21.89
CA VAL A 174 -17.17 -12.04 23.33
C VAL A 174 -18.38 -11.64 24.16
N SER A 175 -19.04 -10.52 23.83
CA SER A 175 -20.25 -10.05 24.52
C SER A 175 -21.40 -11.07 24.40
N TYR A 176 -21.58 -11.65 23.22
CA TYR A 176 -22.58 -12.69 22.97
C TYR A 176 -22.29 -13.98 23.76
N ALA A 177 -21.03 -14.44 23.75
CA ALA A 177 -20.62 -15.63 24.50
C ALA A 177 -20.79 -15.47 26.03
N LEU A 178 -20.45 -14.28 26.56
CA LEU A 178 -20.68 -13.94 27.97
C LEU A 178 -22.18 -13.94 28.33
N GLY A 179 -23.03 -13.41 27.45
CA GLY A 179 -24.49 -13.46 27.61
C GLY A 179 -25.03 -14.89 27.71
N MET A 180 -24.58 -15.79 26.83
CA MET A 180 -24.95 -17.21 26.83
C MET A 180 -24.53 -17.93 28.12
N ILE A 181 -23.31 -17.67 28.60
CA ILE A 181 -22.77 -18.30 29.82
C ILE A 181 -23.50 -17.83 31.07
N LEU A 182 -23.79 -16.52 31.16
CA LEU A 182 -24.51 -15.93 32.28
C LEU A 182 -26.01 -16.33 32.27
N GLY A 183 -26.61 -16.46 31.09
CA GLY A 183 -27.98 -16.97 30.91
C GLY A 183 -28.15 -18.41 31.42
N LYS A 184 -27.19 -19.29 31.10
CA LYS A 184 -27.20 -20.69 31.59
C LYS A 184 -27.14 -20.80 33.12
N LYS A 185 -26.36 -19.94 33.80
CA LYS A 185 -26.27 -19.94 35.27
C LYS A 185 -27.57 -19.54 35.95
N LYS A 186 -28.35 -18.62 35.35
CA LYS A 186 -29.64 -18.18 35.91
C LYS A 186 -30.69 -19.28 35.80
N SER A 187 -30.73 -19.99 34.67
CA SER A 187 -31.66 -21.11 34.44
C SER A 187 -31.37 -22.35 35.30
N ALA A 188 -30.10 -22.66 35.56
CA ALA A 188 -29.72 -23.74 36.47
C ALA A 188 -30.08 -23.44 37.94
N ALA A 189 -29.91 -22.18 38.38
CA ALA A 189 -30.26 -21.75 39.74
C ALA A 189 -31.78 -21.73 40.01
N LEU A 190 -32.60 -21.48 38.97
CA LEU A 190 -34.06 -21.51 39.08
C LEU A 190 -34.65 -22.94 39.13
N LYS A 191 -33.98 -23.93 38.52
CA LYS A 191 -34.45 -25.32 38.51
C LYS A 191 -34.13 -26.09 39.80
N SER A 192 -33.13 -25.65 40.57
CA SER A 192 -32.77 -26.23 41.87
C SER A 192 -33.63 -25.75 43.04
N LYS A 193 -34.49 -24.74 42.85
CA LYS A 193 -35.29 -24.13 43.92
C LYS A 193 -36.75 -24.61 43.93
N LYS A 194 -37.06 -25.66 43.17
CA LYS A 194 -38.43 -26.20 42.97
C LYS A 194 -38.60 -27.66 43.43
N HIS A 195 -37.65 -28.18 44.21
CA HIS A 195 -37.80 -29.42 44.99
C HIS A 195 -37.31 -29.17 46.42
#